data_AF-A0A660Y9D4-F1
#
_entry.id   AF-A0A660Y9D4-F1
#
_cell.length_a   1.000
_cell.length_b   1.000
_cell.length_c   1.000
_cell.angle_alpha   90.00
_cell.angle_beta   90.00
_cell.angle_gamma   90.00
#
_symmetry.space_group_name_H-M   'P 1'
#
loop_
_entity.id
_entity.type
_entity.pdbx_description
1 polymer ?
#
loop_
_entity_poly.entity_id
_entity_poly.type
_entity_poly.pdbx_seq_one_letter_code
_entity_poly.pdbx_strand_id
1 'polypeptide(L)'
;MYGICSTKKNDVRDCIIAMKKKGYMCPILQFRSTIYKNVKADPLNILGNVNKTANHIINLNTMRIHKKSCRYKGSNIIGARIINVKRTGLLSCRHCMK
;
A
#
# COMPACT_ATOMS: atom_id res chain seq x y z
N MET A 1 10.13 2.25 -8.98
CA MET A 1 10.14 1.10 -8.04
C MET A 1 8.85 1.14 -7.21
N TYR A 2 8.22 0.02 -6.84
CA TYR A 2 6.97 -0.01 -6.03
C TYR A 2 7.25 -0.52 -4.61
N GLY A 3 6.41 -0.15 -3.64
CA GLY A 3 6.41 -0.79 -2.31
C GLY A 3 5.64 -2.11 -2.36
N ILE A 4 6.31 -3.24 -2.18
CA ILE A 4 5.68 -4.57 -2.28
C ILE A 4 5.51 -5.13 -0.87
N CYS A 5 4.29 -5.50 -0.52
CA CYS A 5 3.94 -6.03 0.80
C CYS A 5 2.94 -7.19 0.69
N SER A 6 2.86 -8.00 1.74
CA SER A 6 1.93 -9.12 1.82
C SER A 6 0.66 -8.76 2.58
N THR A 7 -0.29 -9.69 2.61
CA THR A 7 -1.49 -9.61 3.48
C THR A 7 -1.21 -9.99 4.94
N LYS A 8 0.06 -10.10 5.36
CA LYS A 8 0.40 -10.26 6.78
C LYS A 8 0.10 -8.99 7.55
N LYS A 9 -0.23 -9.12 8.83
CA LYS A 9 -0.54 -7.99 9.71
C LYS A 9 0.65 -7.01 9.73
N ASN A 10 0.36 -5.72 9.66
CA ASN A 10 1.32 -4.60 9.69
C ASN A 10 2.30 -4.48 8.52
N ASP A 11 2.30 -5.41 7.57
CA ASP A 11 3.32 -5.47 6.51
C ASP A 11 3.30 -4.24 5.58
N VAL A 12 2.12 -3.62 5.40
CA VAL A 12 1.98 -2.35 4.66
C VAL A 12 2.64 -1.20 5.43
N ARG A 13 2.40 -1.11 6.75
CA ARG A 13 2.99 -0.09 7.62
C ARG A 13 4.52 -0.19 7.62
N ASP A 14 5.05 -1.39 7.75
CA ASP A 14 6.49 -1.63 7.79
C ASP A 14 7.14 -1.31 6.44
N CYS A 15 6.46 -1.63 5.33
CA CYS A 15 6.85 -1.25 3.98
C CYS A 15 6.97 0.28 3.83
N ILE A 16 5.98 1.05 4.32
CA ILE A 16 6.03 2.52 4.30
C ILE A 16 7.22 3.06 5.08
N ILE A 17 7.47 2.52 6.27
CA ILE A 17 8.60 2.94 7.12
C ILE A 17 9.93 2.70 6.40
N ALA A 18 10.10 1.53 5.80
CA ALA A 18 11.30 1.19 5.03
C ALA A 18 11.47 2.11 3.81
N MET A 19 10.39 2.42 3.10
CA MET A 19 10.41 3.34 1.95
C MET A 19 10.77 4.77 2.35
N LYS A 20 10.18 5.28 3.44
CA LYS A 20 10.46 6.63 3.94
C LYS A 20 11.92 6.79 4.35
N LYS A 21 12.51 5.78 4.99
CA LYS A 21 13.96 5.77 5.33
C LYS A 21 14.86 5.86 4.10
N LYS A 22 14.39 5.37 2.94
CA LYS A 22 15.12 5.40 1.67
C LYS A 22 14.71 6.58 0.77
N GLY A 23 13.84 7.48 1.24
CA GLY A 23 13.34 8.61 0.44
C GLY A 23 12.40 8.25 -0.70
N TYR A 24 11.86 7.02 -0.72
CA TYR A 24 11.02 6.55 -1.82
C TYR A 24 9.53 6.84 -1.59
N MET A 25 8.87 7.41 -2.59
CA MET A 25 7.45 7.81 -2.53
C MET A 25 6.63 7.16 -3.65
N CYS A 26 6.76 5.85 -3.78
CA CYS A 26 6.07 5.09 -4.82
C CYS A 26 4.78 4.43 -4.32
N PRO A 27 3.91 3.97 -5.25
CA PRO A 27 2.71 3.27 -4.85
C PRO A 27 3.00 1.96 -4.13
N ILE A 28 2.14 1.61 -3.18
CA ILE A 28 2.20 0.33 -2.46
C ILE A 28 1.27 -0.69 -3.10
N LEU A 29 1.77 -1.90 -3.29
CA LEU A 29 1.04 -3.04 -3.83
C LEU A 29 1.03 -4.15 -2.79
N GLN A 30 -0.15 -4.45 -2.26
CA GLN A 30 -0.37 -5.57 -1.35
C GLN A 30 -0.74 -6.83 -2.15
N PHE A 31 -0.10 -7.95 -1.85
CA PHE A 31 -0.36 -9.24 -2.47
C PHE A 31 -0.73 -10.31 -1.43
N ARG A 32 -1.52 -11.31 -1.83
CA ARG A 32 -1.71 -12.51 -1.02
C ARG A 32 -0.36 -13.21 -0.81
N SER A 33 -0.20 -13.91 0.32
CA SER A 33 1.09 -14.49 0.74
C SER A 33 1.79 -15.35 -0.32
N THR A 34 1.03 -16.13 -1.11
CA THR A 34 1.58 -16.97 -2.19
C THR A 34 2.16 -16.12 -3.31
N ILE A 35 1.37 -15.19 -3.85
CA ILE A 35 1.81 -14.26 -4.91
C ILE A 35 2.95 -13.37 -4.43
N TYR A 36 2.90 -12.90 -3.17
CA TYR A 36 3.96 -12.08 -2.59
C TYR A 36 5.33 -12.77 -2.65
N LYS A 37 5.42 -14.07 -2.35
CA LYS A 37 6.68 -14.82 -2.45
C LYS A 37 7.21 -14.83 -3.89
N ASN A 38 6.32 -15.06 -4.86
CA ASN A 38 6.68 -15.08 -6.28
C ASN A 38 7.14 -13.70 -6.77
N VAL A 39 6.41 -12.63 -6.40
CA VAL A 39 6.78 -11.24 -6.73
C VAL A 39 8.12 -10.86 -6.09
N LYS A 40 8.42 -11.37 -4.89
CA LYS A 40 9.70 -11.08 -4.21
C LYS A 40 10.88 -11.77 -4.91
N ALA A 41 10.67 -12.96 -5.47
CA ALA A 41 11.69 -13.70 -6.22
C ALA A 41 11.90 -13.12 -7.63
N ASP A 42 10.81 -12.75 -8.32
CA ASP A 42 10.84 -12.18 -9.67
C ASP A 42 9.85 -11.00 -9.79
N PRO A 43 10.29 -9.77 -9.44
CA PRO A 43 9.41 -8.61 -9.45
C PRO A 43 8.99 -8.20 -10.86
N LEU A 44 9.85 -8.33 -11.87
CA LEU A 44 9.63 -7.76 -13.20
C LEU A 44 8.53 -8.51 -13.96
N ASN A 45 8.65 -9.84 -14.03
CA ASN A 45 7.70 -10.67 -14.76
C ASN A 45 6.32 -10.69 -14.09
N ILE A 46 6.28 -10.78 -12.75
CA ILE A 46 4.99 -10.84 -12.06
C ILE A 46 4.30 -9.48 -12.08
N LEU A 47 5.02 -8.37 -11.82
CA LEU A 47 4.41 -7.05 -11.85
C LEU A 47 3.85 -6.71 -13.24
N GLY A 48 4.47 -7.16 -14.34
CA GLY A 48 3.92 -6.96 -15.69
C GLY A 48 2.50 -7.48 -15.87
N ASN A 49 2.16 -8.58 -15.18
CA ASN A 49 0.89 -9.28 -15.35
C ASN A 49 -0.18 -8.92 -14.32
N VAL A 50 0.13 -8.11 -13.29
CA VAL A 50 -0.86 -7.76 -12.26
C VAL A 50 -1.44 -6.38 -12.50
N ASN A 51 -2.77 -6.27 -12.43
CA ASN A 51 -3.45 -4.98 -12.44
C ASN A 51 -2.93 -4.09 -11.29
N LYS A 52 -2.17 -3.04 -11.63
CA LYS A 52 -1.52 -2.10 -10.69
C LYS A 52 -2.41 -0.93 -10.28
N THR A 53 -3.69 -0.95 -10.66
CA THR A 53 -4.58 0.19 -10.39
C THR A 53 -4.73 0.40 -8.89
N ALA A 54 -4.30 1.57 -8.43
CA ALA A 54 -4.49 1.98 -7.04
C ALA A 54 -5.99 2.14 -6.75
N ASN A 55 -6.47 1.43 -5.73
CA ASN A 55 -7.85 1.51 -5.23
C ASN A 55 -7.96 2.34 -3.94
N HIS A 56 -6.83 2.58 -3.28
CA HIS A 56 -6.71 3.37 -2.06
C HIS A 56 -5.60 4.42 -2.19
N ILE A 57 -5.60 5.33 -1.22
CA ILE A 57 -4.54 6.31 -1.01
C ILE A 57 -4.09 6.19 0.45
N ILE A 58 -2.80 6.32 0.69
CA ILE A 58 -2.23 6.34 2.03
C ILE A 58 -1.61 7.70 2.29
N ASN A 59 -2.00 8.34 3.39
CA ASN A 59 -1.36 9.55 3.87
C ASN A 59 -0.13 9.17 4.70
N LEU A 60 1.05 9.61 4.26
CA LEU A 60 2.34 9.24 4.85
C LEU A 60 2.65 9.97 6.16
N ASN A 61 2.02 11.11 6.41
CA ASN A 61 2.20 11.85 7.66
C ASN A 61 1.37 11.23 8.79
N THR A 62 0.12 10.87 8.49
CA THR A 62 -0.84 10.36 9.48
C THR A 62 -0.91 8.83 9.52
N MET A 63 -0.18 8.13 8.64
CA MET A 63 -0.19 6.68 8.48
C MET A 63 -1.63 6.13 8.35
N ARG A 64 -2.44 6.81 7.53
CA ARG A 64 -3.88 6.56 7.41
C ARG A 64 -4.24 6.13 5.99
N ILE A 65 -5.11 5.13 5.86
CA ILE A 65 -5.66 4.67 4.60
C ILE A 65 -6.99 5.35 4.27
N HIS A 66 -7.13 5.75 3.02
CA HIS A 66 -8.27 6.45 2.45
C HIS A 66 -8.74 5.75 1.16
N LYS A 67 -10.03 5.88 0.82
CA LYS A 67 -10.51 5.62 -0.54
C LYS A 67 -9.92 6.66 -1.48
N LYS A 68 -9.68 6.30 -2.74
CA LYS A 68 -9.12 7.22 -3.76
C LYS A 68 -9.92 8.52 -3.91
N SER A 69 -11.25 8.44 -3.76
CA SER A 69 -12.19 9.57 -3.84
C SER A 69 -12.31 10.41 -2.56
N CYS A 70 -11.55 10.10 -1.50
CA CYS A 70 -11.67 10.84 -0.23
C CYS A 70 -11.25 12.32 -0.40
N ARG A 71 -12.11 13.23 0.06
CA ARG A 71 -11.83 14.68 0.12
C ARG A 71 -10.93 15.05 1.30
N TYR A 72 -10.95 14.26 2.39
CA TYR A 72 -10.21 14.47 3.63
C TYR A 72 -8.87 13.70 3.69
N LYS A 73 -8.23 13.45 2.55
CA LYS A 73 -6.98 12.67 2.47
C LYS A 73 -5.72 13.44 2.87
N GLY A 74 -5.81 14.77 2.98
CA GLY A 74 -4.68 15.63 3.33
C GLY A 74 -3.59 15.68 2.25
N SER A 75 -2.41 16.14 2.64
CA SER A 75 -1.20 16.23 1.81
C SER A 75 -0.23 15.07 2.10
N ASN A 76 0.81 14.93 1.26
CA ASN A 76 1.82 13.87 1.35
C ASN A 76 1.23 12.46 1.26
N ILE A 77 0.70 12.14 0.08
CA ILE A 77 -0.07 10.92 -0.19
C ILE A 77 0.59 10.05 -1.25
N ILE A 78 0.42 8.74 -1.12
CA ILE A 78 0.80 7.77 -2.15
C ILE A 78 -0.40 6.91 -2.55
N GLY A 79 -0.42 6.49 -3.82
CA GLY A 79 -1.39 5.49 -4.27
C GLY A 79 -1.12 4.13 -3.63
N ALA A 80 -2.16 3.35 -3.41
CA ALA A 80 -2.02 2.00 -2.91
C ALA A 80 -3.05 1.06 -3.55
N ARG A 81 -2.59 -0.13 -3.91
CA ARG A 81 -3.45 -1.28 -4.20
C ARG A 81 -3.47 -2.17 -2.97
N ILE A 82 -4.54 -2.07 -2.19
CA ILE A 82 -4.72 -2.81 -0.96
C ILE A 82 -5.81 -3.86 -1.17
N ILE A 83 -5.47 -5.12 -0.89
CA ILE A 83 -6.39 -6.26 -0.98
C ILE A 83 -7.17 -6.42 0.33
N ASN A 84 -6.49 -6.24 1.46
CA ASN A 84 -7.08 -6.39 2.78
C ASN A 84 -6.71 -5.21 3.69
N VAL A 85 -7.64 -4.24 3.79
CA VAL A 85 -7.49 -3.00 4.55
C VAL A 85 -7.34 -3.24 6.06
N LYS A 86 -7.90 -4.34 6.59
CA LYS A 86 -7.80 -4.72 8.01
C LYS A 86 -6.41 -5.24 8.39
N ARG A 87 -5.60 -5.67 7.40
CA ARG A 87 -4.26 -6.23 7.61
C ARG A 87 -3.14 -5.33 7.08
N THR A 88 -3.31 -4.02 7.25
CA THR A 88 -2.32 -3.02 6.81
C THR A 88 -1.46 -2.50 7.95
N GLY A 89 -1.98 -2.51 9.19
CA GLY A 89 -1.35 -1.81 10.33
C GLY A 89 -1.48 -0.29 10.27
N LEU A 90 -2.29 0.23 9.33
CA LEU A 90 -2.60 1.64 9.17
C LEU A 90 -3.91 2.00 9.87
N LEU A 91 -4.04 3.28 10.22
CA LEU A 91 -5.32 3.81 10.69
C LEU A 91 -6.29 3.94 9.51
N SER A 92 -7.57 3.64 9.72
CA SER A 92 -8.60 3.87 8.68
C SER A 92 -9.14 5.30 8.75
N CYS A 93 -9.40 5.93 7.60
CA CYS A 93 -10.08 7.21 7.56
C CYS A 93 -11.52 7.11 8.05
N ARG A 94 -11.87 7.89 9.08
CA ARG A 94 -13.21 7.92 9.68
C ARG A 94 -14.29 8.49 8.74
N HIS A 95 -13.92 9.16 7.65
CA HIS A 95 -14.90 9.74 6.72
C HIS A 95 -15.23 8.82 5.54
N CYS A 96 -14.24 8.10 5.01
CA CYS A 96 -14.44 7.28 3.80
C CYS A 96 -14.28 5.77 4.01
N MET A 97 -13.82 5.33 5.18
CA MET A 97 -13.59 3.92 5.52
C MET A 97 -14.46 3.46 6.71
N LYS A 98 -15.61 4.12 6.93
CA LYS A 98 -16.68 3.60 7.79
C LYS A 98 -17.28 2.34 7.16
#